data_AF-A0A3P9MJ67-F1
#
_entry.id   AF-A0A3P9MJ67-F1
#
_cell.length_a   1.000
_cell.length_b   1.000
_cell.length_c   1.000
_cell.angle_alpha   90.00
_cell.angle_beta   90.00
_cell.angle_gamma   90.00
#
_symmetry.space_group_name_H-M   'P 1'
#
loop_
_entity.id
_entity.type
_entity.pdbx_description
1 polymer ?
#
loop_
_entity_poly.entity_id
_entity_poly.type
_entity_poly.pdbx_seq_one_letter_code
_entity_poly.pdbx_strand_id
1 'polypeptide(L)'
;MSRKHQKKKTDIPDRWLDYTAVGRRLQGTRFIAFKVPLKQALTRMLPRSSVFGPWELLDAVSRDRQELGLIIDLTFTSRYYDLQDLPASLMFVKIFTAGHQVPSDGTILSFKRAVNNFLRDNQDNDKLIGVHCTHGLNRTGYLICRYLIDVDGMDPAEAVKLFNSSRGHAIERQNYLKDLHRGPKRSNEGMEELEQEPMRGQATSKPTPTPPPTCLGAAASYRCFPPNVSPLLLPLRDRPNPGPPPPPLFQPYQWGGPPPQGDWTRPPRPETNRFRPFPPSGPAWSPPYGPPEGRRWPAPQPHLQYSPSWAAGEEDWTPPGGRHSSREGWRQNGPKF
;
A
#
# COMPACT_ATOMS: atom_id res chain seq x y z
N MET A 1 -35.84 -1.53 24.72
CA MET A 1 -34.39 -1.84 24.69
C MET A 1 -34.00 -2.29 23.29
N SER A 2 -33.39 -1.42 22.49
CA SER A 2 -33.04 -1.74 21.10
C SER A 2 -31.79 -2.62 21.09
N ARG A 3 -31.92 -3.87 20.65
CA ARG A 3 -30.79 -4.79 20.43
C ARG A 3 -29.95 -4.21 19.29
N LYS A 4 -28.86 -3.50 19.64
CA LYS A 4 -27.79 -3.16 18.71
C LYS A 4 -27.27 -4.47 18.13
N HIS A 5 -27.65 -4.77 16.89
CA HIS A 5 -27.03 -5.84 16.12
C HIS A 5 -25.54 -5.50 16.02
N GLN A 6 -24.69 -6.23 16.74
CA GLN A 6 -23.26 -6.20 16.47
C GLN A 6 -23.08 -6.74 15.05
N LYS A 7 -22.87 -5.85 14.08
CA LYS A 7 -22.49 -6.22 12.70
C LYS A 7 -21.31 -7.18 12.81
N LYS A 8 -21.46 -8.41 12.28
CA LYS A 8 -20.40 -9.41 12.30
C LYS A 8 -19.15 -8.81 11.64
N LYS A 9 -18.00 -8.94 12.31
CA LYS A 9 -16.68 -8.49 11.84
C LYS A 9 -16.15 -9.37 10.69
N THR A 10 -17.00 -9.69 9.71
CA THR A 10 -16.70 -10.56 8.56
C THR A 10 -16.66 -9.79 7.24
N ASP A 11 -17.01 -8.51 7.26
CA ASP A 11 -17.15 -7.75 6.02
C ASP A 11 -15.81 -7.22 5.51
N ILE A 12 -15.70 -7.15 4.18
CA ILE A 12 -14.60 -6.53 3.45
C ILE A 12 -14.54 -5.05 3.86
N PRO A 13 -13.33 -4.45 4.02
CA PRO A 13 -13.24 -3.04 4.38
C PRO A 13 -13.91 -2.15 3.34
N ASP A 14 -14.53 -1.08 3.81
CA ASP A 14 -15.17 -0.09 2.94
C ASP A 14 -14.18 0.48 1.90
N ARG A 15 -14.67 0.68 0.67
CA ARG A 15 -13.88 1.08 -0.51
C ARG A 15 -12.68 0.19 -0.85
N TRP A 16 -12.51 -0.99 -0.24
CA TRP A 16 -11.32 -1.83 -0.50
C TRP A 16 -11.22 -2.31 -1.95
N LEU A 17 -12.36 -2.51 -2.62
CA LEU A 17 -12.42 -2.91 -4.03
C LEU A 17 -12.04 -1.77 -5.00
N ASP A 18 -12.14 -0.51 -4.55
CA ASP A 18 -11.91 0.67 -5.39
C ASP A 18 -10.42 0.91 -5.67
N TYR A 19 -9.53 0.28 -4.89
CA TYR A 19 -8.09 0.45 -5.01
C TYR A 19 -7.43 -0.77 -5.66
N THR A 20 -6.44 -0.50 -6.51
CA THR A 20 -5.56 -1.53 -7.06
C THR A 20 -4.84 -2.26 -5.93
N ALA A 21 -4.65 -3.56 -6.11
CA ALA A 21 -4.12 -4.45 -5.08
C ALA A 21 -2.69 -4.09 -4.67
N VAL A 22 -1.78 -4.03 -5.65
CA VAL A 22 -0.35 -3.77 -5.46
C VAL A 22 0.07 -2.60 -6.35
N GLY A 23 0.87 -1.68 -5.80
CA GLY A 23 1.59 -0.69 -6.59
C GLY A 23 2.88 -1.26 -7.19
N ARG A 24 3.68 -0.41 -7.81
CA ARG A 24 5.04 -0.75 -8.25
C ARG A 24 6.04 -0.46 -7.14
N ARG A 25 7.23 -1.07 -7.22
CA ARG A 25 8.40 -0.65 -6.45
C ARG A 25 8.63 0.86 -6.65
N LEU A 26 8.85 1.58 -5.55
CA LEU A 26 9.26 2.98 -5.61
C LEU A 26 10.71 3.04 -6.09
N GLN A 27 10.92 3.60 -7.27
CA GLN A 27 12.23 3.67 -7.92
C GLN A 27 13.28 4.31 -7.01
N GLY A 28 14.50 3.75 -7.01
CA GLY A 28 15.58 4.18 -6.12
C GLY A 28 15.45 3.72 -4.66
N THR A 29 14.37 3.02 -4.29
CA THR A 29 14.15 2.52 -2.92
C THR A 29 13.88 1.01 -2.93
N ARG A 30 13.76 0.39 -1.75
CA ARG A 30 13.25 -0.98 -1.59
C ARG A 30 11.81 -1.02 -1.07
N PHE A 31 11.04 0.06 -1.23
CA PHE A 31 9.63 0.08 -0.83
C PHE A 31 8.69 -0.39 -1.93
N ILE A 32 7.65 -1.11 -1.52
CA ILE A 32 6.47 -1.39 -2.34
C ILE A 32 5.21 -1.26 -1.49
N ALA A 33 4.18 -0.61 -2.03
CA ALA A 33 2.94 -0.32 -1.31
C ALA A 33 1.77 -1.12 -1.90
N PHE A 34 0.92 -1.66 -1.05
CA PHE A 34 -0.27 -2.45 -1.45
C PHE A 34 -1.42 -2.24 -0.46
N LYS A 35 -2.66 -2.55 -0.87
CA LYS A 35 -3.81 -2.59 0.06
C LYS A 35 -3.72 -3.83 0.95
N VAL A 36 -4.49 -3.89 2.04
CA VAL A 36 -4.40 -5.05 2.94
C VAL A 36 -4.77 -6.35 2.21
N PRO A 37 -3.93 -7.40 2.22
CA PRO A 37 -4.35 -8.72 1.78
C PRO A 37 -5.37 -9.28 2.78
N LEU A 38 -6.40 -9.96 2.27
CA LEU A 38 -7.47 -10.51 3.09
C LEU A 38 -7.38 -12.04 3.13
N LYS A 39 -7.41 -12.63 4.32
CA LYS A 39 -7.44 -14.08 4.50
C LYS A 39 -8.68 -14.68 3.85
N GLN A 40 -8.57 -15.96 3.45
CA GLN A 40 -9.55 -16.64 2.63
C GLN A 40 -10.98 -16.55 3.17
N ALA A 41 -11.16 -16.56 4.50
CA ALA A 41 -12.47 -16.43 5.13
C ALA A 41 -13.22 -15.13 4.80
N LEU A 42 -12.49 -14.02 4.54
CA LEU A 42 -13.07 -12.72 4.18
C LEU A 42 -13.32 -12.57 2.68
N THR A 43 -12.65 -13.36 1.85
CA THR A 43 -12.73 -13.25 0.38
C THR A 43 -13.62 -14.31 -0.26
N ARG A 44 -14.21 -15.23 0.51
CA ARG A 44 -15.02 -16.37 0.00
C ARG A 44 -16.15 -15.95 -0.95
N MET A 45 -16.76 -14.79 -0.70
CA MET A 45 -17.89 -14.29 -1.48
C MET A 45 -17.47 -13.36 -2.62
N LEU A 46 -16.17 -13.08 -2.77
CA LEU A 46 -15.68 -12.26 -3.88
C LEU A 46 -15.58 -13.08 -5.16
N PRO A 47 -15.82 -12.46 -6.33
CA PRO A 47 -15.43 -13.07 -7.60
C PRO A 47 -13.91 -13.26 -7.60
N ARG A 48 -13.44 -14.35 -8.23
CA ARG A 48 -12.01 -14.74 -8.25
C ARG A 48 -11.09 -13.60 -8.70
N SER A 49 -11.52 -12.79 -9.66
CA SER A 49 -10.76 -11.64 -10.18
C SER A 49 -10.52 -10.53 -9.14
N SER A 50 -11.32 -10.49 -8.08
CA SER A 50 -11.24 -9.47 -7.02
C SER A 50 -10.62 -10.00 -5.73
N VAL A 51 -10.30 -11.29 -5.67
CA VAL A 51 -9.61 -11.90 -4.53
C VAL A 51 -8.19 -11.36 -4.46
N PHE A 52 -7.78 -10.94 -3.26
CA PHE A 52 -6.42 -10.53 -2.98
C PHE A 52 -6.07 -10.90 -1.54
N GLY A 53 -5.38 -12.02 -1.37
CA GLY A 53 -4.82 -12.49 -0.12
C GLY A 53 -3.29 -12.45 -0.13
N PRO A 54 -2.63 -12.97 0.93
CA PRO A 54 -1.18 -12.90 1.03
C PRO A 54 -0.44 -13.66 -0.08
N TRP A 55 -1.02 -14.74 -0.59
CA TRP A 55 -0.43 -15.49 -1.69
C TRP A 55 -0.59 -14.79 -3.04
N GLU A 56 -1.72 -14.13 -3.29
CA GLU A 56 -1.88 -13.28 -4.48
C GLU A 56 -0.93 -12.07 -4.44
N LEU A 57 -0.62 -11.54 -3.25
CA LEU A 57 0.43 -10.52 -3.09
C LEU A 57 1.79 -11.06 -3.49
N LEU A 58 2.20 -12.22 -2.99
CA LEU A 58 3.50 -12.81 -3.31
C LEU A 58 3.61 -13.14 -4.80
N ASP A 59 2.58 -13.74 -5.39
CA ASP A 59 2.52 -14.01 -6.82
C ASP A 59 2.65 -12.71 -7.63
N ALA A 60 1.97 -11.63 -7.20
CA ALA A 60 2.05 -10.34 -7.87
C ALA A 60 3.46 -9.75 -7.86
N VAL A 61 4.16 -9.80 -6.72
CA VAL A 61 5.53 -9.28 -6.59
C VAL A 61 6.52 -10.16 -7.38
N SER A 62 6.37 -11.48 -7.33
CA SER A 62 7.24 -12.40 -8.07
C SER A 62 7.10 -12.31 -9.59
N ARG A 63 5.91 -11.96 -10.12
CA ARG A 63 5.72 -11.71 -11.56
C ARG A 63 6.62 -10.59 -12.08
N ASP A 64 6.88 -9.58 -11.25
CA ASP A 64 7.75 -8.45 -11.58
C ASP A 64 9.23 -8.75 -11.25
N ARG A 65 9.58 -10.03 -11.04
CA ARG A 65 10.93 -10.50 -10.67
C ARG A 65 11.47 -9.85 -9.39
N GLN A 66 10.58 -9.56 -8.46
CA GLN A 66 10.88 -9.00 -7.15
C GLN A 66 10.56 -10.01 -6.05
N GLU A 67 11.13 -9.82 -4.87
CA GLU A 67 10.88 -10.65 -3.69
C GLU A 67 10.57 -9.75 -2.49
N LEU A 68 9.58 -10.10 -1.68
CA LEU A 68 9.32 -9.44 -0.40
C LEU A 68 10.18 -10.07 0.70
N GLY A 69 10.89 -9.27 1.48
CA GLY A 69 11.61 -9.71 2.67
C GLY A 69 10.90 -9.36 3.98
N LEU A 70 10.16 -8.24 4.00
CA LEU A 70 9.44 -7.74 5.17
C LEU A 70 8.07 -7.18 4.78
N ILE A 71 7.05 -7.45 5.59
CA ILE A 71 5.78 -6.71 5.60
C ILE A 71 5.69 -5.85 6.86
N ILE A 72 5.40 -4.56 6.67
CA ILE A 72 5.00 -3.64 7.73
C ILE A 72 3.48 -3.38 7.61
N ASP A 73 2.72 -3.90 8.57
CA ASP A 73 1.27 -3.75 8.66
C ASP A 73 0.90 -2.56 9.54
N LEU A 74 0.32 -1.53 8.91
CA LEU A 74 -0.11 -0.28 9.54
C LEU A 74 -1.61 -0.26 9.90
N THR A 75 -2.31 -1.37 9.75
CA THR A 75 -3.75 -1.43 10.09
C THR A 75 -3.93 -1.39 11.60
N PHE A 76 -4.97 -0.69 12.07
CA PHE A 76 -5.29 -0.61 13.51
C PHE A 76 -6.17 -1.79 13.97
N THR A 77 -5.91 -2.99 13.44
CA THR A 77 -6.68 -4.21 13.71
C THR A 77 -5.90 -5.44 13.25
N SER A 78 -6.14 -6.60 13.83
CA SER A 78 -5.48 -7.87 13.45
C SER A 78 -6.46 -8.86 12.83
N ARG A 79 -7.54 -8.38 12.20
CA ARG A 79 -8.61 -9.26 11.69
C ARG A 79 -8.42 -9.73 10.24
N TYR A 80 -7.50 -9.11 9.50
CA TYR A 80 -7.46 -9.24 8.05
C TYR A 80 -6.68 -10.46 7.57
N TYR A 81 -5.56 -10.74 8.21
CA TYR A 81 -4.75 -11.94 8.03
C TYR A 81 -3.80 -12.05 9.22
N ASP A 82 -3.28 -13.25 9.43
CA ASP A 82 -2.45 -13.59 10.59
C ASP A 82 -1.13 -14.24 10.11
N LEU A 83 -0.17 -14.49 11.00
CA LEU A 83 1.12 -15.09 10.62
C LEU A 83 0.96 -16.47 9.95
N GLN A 84 -0.11 -17.20 10.26
CA GLN A 84 -0.45 -18.49 9.64
C GLN A 84 -0.81 -18.37 8.15
N ASP A 85 -1.12 -17.16 7.68
CA ASP A 85 -1.42 -16.89 6.27
C ASP A 85 -0.15 -16.49 5.48
N LEU A 86 1.00 -16.27 6.14
CA LEU A 86 2.26 -15.83 5.53
C LEU A 86 3.31 -16.96 5.50
N PRO A 87 4.11 -17.11 4.43
CA PRO A 87 5.18 -18.11 4.39
C PRO A 87 6.32 -17.78 5.37
N ALA A 88 7.02 -18.82 5.82
CA ALA A 88 8.15 -18.68 6.75
C ALA A 88 9.36 -17.91 6.19
N SER A 89 9.43 -17.69 4.88
CA SER A 89 10.46 -16.84 4.27
C SER A 89 10.23 -15.34 4.52
N LEU A 90 9.03 -14.94 4.93
CA LEU A 90 8.63 -13.54 5.04
C LEU A 90 8.61 -13.07 6.49
N MET A 91 9.27 -11.93 6.75
CA MET A 91 9.19 -11.25 8.05
C MET A 91 7.98 -10.31 8.09
N PHE A 92 7.46 -10.07 9.30
CA PHE A 92 6.26 -9.28 9.54
C PHE A 92 6.42 -8.42 10.79
N VAL A 93 6.09 -7.14 10.68
CA VAL A 93 6.04 -6.17 11.77
C VAL A 93 4.67 -5.51 11.79
N LYS A 94 4.09 -5.39 12.98
CA LYS A 94 2.79 -4.74 13.20
C LYS A 94 2.99 -3.39 13.88
N ILE A 95 2.64 -2.30 13.20
CA ILE A 95 2.69 -0.95 13.78
C ILE A 95 1.28 -0.37 13.79
N PHE A 96 0.61 -0.44 14.95
CA PHE A 96 -0.76 0.02 15.10
C PHE A 96 -0.90 1.52 14.83
N THR A 97 -1.29 1.87 13.61
CA THR A 97 -1.38 3.27 13.16
C THR A 97 -2.83 3.73 13.11
N ALA A 98 -3.22 4.59 14.05
CA ALA A 98 -4.55 5.19 14.08
C ALA A 98 -4.87 5.95 12.78
N GLY A 99 -6.12 5.90 12.33
CA GLY A 99 -6.56 6.64 11.16
C GLY A 99 -6.84 8.11 11.46
N HIS A 100 -6.97 8.93 10.41
CA HIS A 100 -7.40 10.34 10.44
C HIS A 100 -6.39 11.34 11.01
N GLN A 101 -5.69 11.00 12.07
CA GLN A 101 -4.65 11.86 12.65
C GLN A 101 -3.29 11.56 12.01
N VAL A 102 -2.42 12.57 12.00
CA VAL A 102 -1.03 12.41 11.59
C VAL A 102 -0.39 11.39 12.55
N PRO A 103 0.27 10.33 12.05
CA PRO A 103 0.99 9.37 12.90
C PRO A 103 1.92 10.07 13.89
N SER A 104 1.95 9.61 15.13
CA SER A 104 2.77 10.21 16.18
C SER A 104 4.26 10.00 15.93
N ASP A 105 5.10 10.80 16.57
CA ASP A 105 6.56 10.67 16.46
C ASP A 105 7.05 9.28 16.90
N GLY A 106 6.41 8.67 17.91
CA GLY A 106 6.67 7.28 18.29
C GLY A 106 6.35 6.28 17.17
N THR A 107 5.18 6.42 16.51
CA THR A 107 4.84 5.57 15.35
C THR A 107 5.81 5.76 14.18
N ILE A 108 6.22 7.01 13.93
CA ILE A 108 7.19 7.35 12.89
C ILE A 108 8.55 6.73 13.23
N LEU A 109 8.99 6.79 14.49
CA LEU A 109 10.24 6.19 14.94
C LEU A 109 10.21 4.66 14.83
N SER A 110 9.14 3.99 15.27
CA SER A 110 9.00 2.54 15.10
C SER A 110 9.04 2.12 13.63
N PHE A 111 8.45 2.92 12.73
CA PHE A 111 8.55 2.68 11.28
C PHE A 111 10.00 2.83 10.79
N LYS A 112 10.69 3.91 11.18
CA LYS A 112 12.12 4.13 10.85
C LYS A 112 12.99 2.98 11.34
N ARG A 113 12.80 2.51 12.57
CA ARG A 113 13.52 1.34 13.14
C ARG A 113 13.30 0.08 12.33
N ALA A 114 12.05 -0.26 12.04
CA ALA A 114 11.71 -1.47 11.26
C ALA A 114 12.36 -1.46 9.87
N VAL A 115 12.34 -0.31 9.19
CA VAL A 115 13.00 -0.13 7.89
C VAL A 115 14.52 -0.22 8.01
N ASN A 116 15.11 0.52 8.95
CA ASN A 116 16.57 0.57 9.13
C ASN A 116 17.15 -0.81 9.48
N ASN A 117 16.51 -1.53 10.40
CA ASN A 117 16.92 -2.88 10.78
C ASN A 117 16.86 -3.83 9.59
N PHE A 118 15.77 -3.80 8.81
CA PHE A 118 15.68 -4.64 7.62
C PHE A 118 16.78 -4.34 6.62
N LEU A 119 17.04 -3.06 6.31
CA LEU A 119 18.09 -2.68 5.37
C LEU A 119 19.48 -3.08 5.85
N ARG A 120 19.77 -2.88 7.14
CA ARG A 120 21.03 -3.29 7.77
C ARG A 120 21.24 -4.79 7.69
N ASP A 121 20.20 -5.58 7.90
CA ASP A 121 20.31 -7.04 7.96
C ASP A 121 20.20 -7.70 6.56
N ASN A 122 19.89 -6.93 5.51
CA ASN A 122 19.67 -7.41 4.15
C ASN A 122 20.49 -6.63 3.11
N GLN A 123 21.72 -6.22 3.44
CA GLN A 123 22.61 -5.45 2.55
C GLN A 123 23.04 -6.23 1.32
N ASP A 124 23.07 -7.56 1.44
CA ASP A 124 23.53 -8.53 0.45
C ASP A 124 22.47 -8.89 -0.60
N ASN A 125 21.25 -8.35 -0.47
CA ASN A 125 20.13 -8.68 -1.34
C ASN A 125 19.25 -7.46 -1.64
N ASP A 126 18.35 -7.61 -2.62
CA ASP A 126 17.45 -6.55 -3.09
C ASP A 126 15.97 -6.82 -2.72
N LYS A 127 15.73 -7.61 -1.66
CA LYS A 127 14.36 -7.91 -1.19
C LYS A 127 13.62 -6.64 -0.77
N LEU A 128 12.33 -6.56 -1.05
CA LEU A 128 11.54 -5.36 -0.79
C LEU A 128 10.89 -5.36 0.59
N ILE A 129 10.69 -4.15 1.11
CA ILE A 129 9.85 -3.82 2.25
C ILE A 129 8.45 -3.51 1.72
N GLY A 130 7.53 -4.43 1.97
CA GLY A 130 6.13 -4.27 1.71
C GLY A 130 5.45 -3.47 2.81
N VAL A 131 4.79 -2.37 2.46
CA VAL A 131 4.06 -1.55 3.45
C VAL A 131 2.60 -1.46 3.06
N HIS A 132 1.71 -1.74 4.00
CA HIS A 132 0.28 -1.56 3.76
C HIS A 132 -0.45 -0.96 4.96
N CYS A 133 -1.56 -0.33 4.65
CA CYS A 133 -2.62 -0.04 5.61
C CYS A 133 -3.90 -0.72 5.08
N THR A 134 -5.09 -0.20 5.35
CA THR A 134 -6.32 -0.81 4.78
C THR A 134 -6.32 -0.71 3.24
N HIS A 135 -6.07 0.49 2.71
CA HIS A 135 -6.10 0.76 1.26
C HIS A 135 -4.70 0.86 0.64
N GLY A 136 -3.65 0.81 1.47
CA GLY A 136 -2.28 0.98 0.99
C GLY A 136 -1.96 2.38 0.50
N LEU A 137 -2.71 3.39 0.96
CA LEU A 137 -2.69 4.73 0.38
C LEU A 137 -2.28 5.78 1.41
N ASN A 138 -3.17 6.16 2.32
CA ASN A 138 -2.98 7.33 3.17
C ASN A 138 -1.89 7.14 4.25
N ARG A 139 -2.08 6.17 5.16
CA ARG A 139 -1.09 5.91 6.24
C ARG A 139 0.23 5.35 5.67
N THR A 140 0.12 4.48 4.68
CA THR A 140 1.25 3.92 3.93
C THR A 140 2.08 5.01 3.27
N GLY A 141 1.44 5.86 2.47
CA GLY A 141 2.12 6.97 1.79
C GLY A 141 2.71 7.96 2.77
N TYR A 142 1.99 8.31 3.83
CA TYR A 142 2.55 9.19 4.85
C TYR A 142 3.83 8.64 5.47
N LEU A 143 3.85 7.39 5.95
CA LEU A 143 5.03 6.85 6.62
C LEU A 143 6.20 6.60 5.68
N ILE A 144 5.93 6.14 4.44
CA ILE A 144 6.98 6.03 3.41
C ILE A 144 7.56 7.40 3.09
N CYS A 145 6.73 8.39 2.73
CA CYS A 145 7.22 9.74 2.39
C CYS A 145 7.95 10.37 3.57
N ARG A 146 7.44 10.23 4.80
CA ARG A 146 8.08 10.74 6.01
C ARG A 146 9.45 10.11 6.23
N TYR A 147 9.63 8.82 5.95
CA TYR A 147 10.95 8.18 5.98
C TYR A 147 11.88 8.78 4.93
N LEU A 148 11.44 8.88 3.67
CA LEU A 148 12.26 9.43 2.58
C LEU A 148 12.69 10.88 2.87
N ILE A 149 11.82 11.69 3.47
CA ILE A 149 12.13 13.07 3.85
C ILE A 149 13.11 13.12 5.03
N ASP A 150 12.79 12.41 6.11
CA ASP A 150 13.54 12.55 7.36
C ASP A 150 14.90 11.83 7.32
N VAL A 151 14.93 10.66 6.67
CA VAL A 151 16.10 9.78 6.62
C VAL A 151 16.89 10.02 5.35
N ASP A 152 16.25 9.96 4.17
CA ASP A 152 16.96 10.10 2.88
C ASP A 152 17.15 11.56 2.43
N GLY A 153 16.54 12.52 3.14
CA GLY A 153 16.64 13.94 2.79
C GLY A 153 15.93 14.32 1.50
N MET A 154 15.00 13.49 1.02
CA MET A 154 14.23 13.75 -0.19
C MET A 154 13.30 14.97 -0.01
N ASP A 155 13.17 15.77 -1.06
CA ASP A 155 12.20 16.87 -1.09
C ASP A 155 10.77 16.33 -0.86
N PRO A 156 9.95 16.98 0.00
CA PRO A 156 8.60 16.49 0.29
C PRO A 156 7.68 16.35 -0.93
N ALA A 157 7.76 17.24 -1.91
CA ALA A 157 6.92 17.18 -3.10
C ALA A 157 7.34 16.00 -3.99
N GLU A 158 8.65 15.78 -4.16
CA GLU A 158 9.17 14.62 -4.90
C GLU A 158 8.85 13.30 -4.18
N ALA A 159 8.94 13.23 -2.85
CA ALA A 159 8.54 12.03 -2.09
C ALA A 159 7.06 11.67 -2.30
N VAL A 160 6.17 12.66 -2.23
CA VAL A 160 4.72 12.47 -2.49
C VAL A 160 4.46 12.04 -3.93
N LYS A 161 5.13 12.67 -4.90
CA LYS A 161 5.02 12.34 -6.33
C LYS A 161 5.52 10.93 -6.63
N LEU A 162 6.67 10.54 -6.09
CA LEU A 162 7.24 9.19 -6.21
C LEU A 162 6.27 8.14 -5.65
N PHE A 163 5.74 8.38 -4.45
CA PHE A 163 4.76 7.48 -3.86
C PHE A 163 3.49 7.38 -4.70
N ASN A 164 2.87 8.50 -5.08
CA ASN A 164 1.61 8.51 -5.82
C ASN A 164 1.73 7.80 -7.18
N SER A 165 2.81 8.08 -7.92
CA SER A 165 3.08 7.48 -9.24
C SER A 165 3.40 5.98 -9.17
N SER A 166 4.07 5.55 -8.09
CA SER A 166 4.38 4.14 -7.87
C SER A 166 3.15 3.38 -7.36
N ARG A 167 2.36 3.98 -6.46
CA ARG A 167 1.14 3.38 -5.91
C ARG A 167 0.00 3.30 -6.93
N GLY A 168 -0.06 4.23 -7.88
CA GLY A 168 -1.14 4.37 -8.86
C GLY A 168 -2.39 5.07 -8.32
N HIS A 169 -2.32 5.60 -7.09
CA HIS A 169 -3.39 6.34 -6.40
C HIS A 169 -2.74 7.46 -5.59
N ALA A 170 -3.38 8.63 -5.53
CA ALA A 170 -2.85 9.78 -4.80
C ALA A 170 -3.25 9.75 -3.31
N ILE A 171 -2.34 10.15 -2.41
CA ILE A 171 -2.67 10.39 -0.99
C ILE A 171 -3.85 11.38 -0.91
N GLU A 172 -4.95 10.97 -0.29
CA GLU A 172 -6.20 11.76 -0.20
C GLU A 172 -6.21 12.70 1.01
N ARG A 173 -5.51 12.33 2.10
CA ARG A 173 -5.60 13.03 3.39
C ARG A 173 -4.83 14.34 3.38
N GLN A 174 -5.57 15.44 3.32
CA GLN A 174 -5.02 16.80 3.27
C GLN A 174 -4.16 17.15 4.47
N ASN A 175 -4.51 16.68 5.67
CA ASN A 175 -3.68 16.89 6.85
C ASN A 175 -2.33 16.15 6.78
N TYR A 176 -2.27 15.00 6.10
CA TYR A 176 -1.02 14.26 5.88
C TYR A 176 -0.15 15.00 4.88
N LEU A 177 -0.73 15.42 3.75
CA LEU A 177 -0.03 16.23 2.76
C LEU A 177 0.51 17.52 3.36
N LYS A 178 -0.29 18.23 4.16
CA LYS A 178 0.14 19.47 4.84
C LYS A 178 1.32 19.22 5.79
N ASP A 179 1.28 18.16 6.58
CA ASP A 179 2.40 17.82 7.48
C ASP A 179 3.65 17.38 6.70
N LEU A 180 3.52 16.61 5.61
CA LEU A 180 4.67 16.23 4.77
C LEU A 180 5.37 17.46 4.20
N HIS A 181 4.62 18.43 3.67
CA HIS A 181 5.20 19.62 3.02
C HIS A 181 5.66 20.71 4.00
N ARG A 182 5.01 20.83 5.17
CA ARG A 182 5.20 21.99 6.08
C ARG A 182 5.47 21.60 7.53
N GLY A 183 5.32 20.34 7.87
CA GLY A 183 5.60 19.83 9.21
C GLY A 183 7.12 19.74 9.46
N PRO A 184 7.55 19.77 10.73
CA PRO A 184 8.96 19.67 11.07
C PRO A 184 9.53 18.30 10.67
N LYS A 185 10.83 18.26 10.39
CA LYS A 185 11.57 16.99 10.31
C LYS A 185 11.44 16.26 11.65
N ARG A 186 11.07 14.96 11.65
CA ARG A 186 11.05 14.20 12.90
C ARG A 186 12.43 13.64 13.21
N SER A 187 12.76 13.55 14.49
CA SER A 187 14.06 13.05 14.94
C SER A 187 14.36 11.65 14.38
N ASN A 188 15.64 11.40 14.11
CA ASN A 188 16.17 10.08 13.80
C ASN A 188 16.89 9.45 15.01
N GLU A 189 16.90 10.15 16.15
CA GLU A 189 17.46 9.65 17.40
C GLU A 189 16.74 8.36 17.82
N GLY A 190 17.54 7.36 18.22
CA GLY A 190 17.05 6.04 18.59
C GLY A 190 16.65 5.14 17.42
N MET A 191 16.89 5.50 16.14
CA MET A 191 16.52 4.63 15.00
C MET A 191 17.34 3.33 14.89
N GLU A 192 18.51 3.30 15.53
CA GLU A 192 19.40 2.13 15.63
C GLU A 192 18.92 1.11 16.68
N GLU A 193 18.01 1.51 17.58
CA GLU A 193 17.53 0.66 18.67
C GLU A 193 16.56 -0.41 18.17
N LEU A 194 16.71 -1.61 18.73
CA LEU A 194 15.77 -2.72 18.53
C LEU A 194 14.58 -2.53 19.48
N GLU A 195 13.40 -2.23 18.93
CA GLU A 195 12.16 -2.13 19.71
C GLU A 195 11.37 -3.44 19.68
N GLN A 196 11.21 -4.01 18.49
CA GLN A 196 10.47 -5.25 18.26
C GLN A 196 11.15 -6.07 17.18
N GLU A 197 11.47 -7.32 17.50
CA GLU A 197 11.95 -8.29 16.52
C GLU A 197 10.83 -8.64 15.52
N PRO A 198 11.09 -8.56 14.20
CA PRO A 198 10.13 -8.98 13.19
C PRO A 198 9.74 -10.44 13.38
N MET A 199 8.44 -10.73 13.29
CA MET A 199 7.91 -12.09 13.39
C MET A 199 7.99 -12.80 12.05
N ARG A 200 8.26 -14.10 12.06
CA ARG A 200 8.29 -14.92 10.85
C ARG A 200 6.89 -15.46 10.52
N GLY A 201 6.55 -15.53 9.24
CA GLY A 201 5.36 -16.24 8.78
C GLY A 201 5.34 -17.71 9.20
N GLN A 202 4.16 -18.30 9.29
CA GLN A 202 3.91 -19.64 9.85
C GLN A 202 3.10 -20.54 8.91
N ALA A 203 2.81 -20.09 7.69
CA ALA A 203 2.10 -20.90 6.71
C ALA A 203 2.94 -22.10 6.28
N THR A 204 2.37 -23.30 6.40
CA THR A 204 3.02 -24.56 6.00
C THR A 204 3.02 -24.77 4.49
N SER A 205 2.00 -24.26 3.80
CA SER A 205 1.87 -24.35 2.34
C SER A 205 0.89 -23.30 1.81
N LYS A 206 0.97 -23.04 0.50
CA LYS A 206 -0.02 -22.21 -0.20
C LYS A 206 -1.37 -22.95 -0.21
N PRO A 207 -2.48 -22.31 0.23
CA PRO A 207 -3.80 -22.91 0.17
C PRO A 207 -4.13 -23.32 -1.26
N THR A 208 -4.44 -24.60 -1.44
CA THR A 208 -4.93 -25.09 -2.73
C THR A 208 -6.34 -24.55 -2.96
N PRO A 209 -6.69 -24.04 -4.16
CA PRO A 209 -8.05 -23.66 -4.45
C PRO A 209 -8.94 -24.88 -4.28
N THR A 210 -9.83 -24.88 -3.29
CA THR A 210 -10.85 -25.93 -3.21
C THR A 210 -11.73 -25.80 -4.45
N PRO A 211 -11.90 -26.87 -5.25
CA PRO A 211 -12.89 -26.84 -6.31
C PRO A 211 -14.26 -26.54 -5.67
N PRO A 212 -15.15 -25.79 -6.35
CA PRO A 212 -16.51 -25.68 -5.88
C PRO A 212 -17.06 -27.10 -5.69
N PRO A 213 -17.89 -27.35 -4.67
CA PRO A 213 -18.45 -28.68 -4.47
C PRO A 213 -19.13 -29.11 -5.77
N THR A 214 -18.63 -30.19 -6.35
CA THR A 214 -19.28 -30.86 -7.47
C THR A 214 -20.70 -31.17 -7.00
N CYS A 215 -21.70 -30.64 -7.71
CA CYS A 215 -23.10 -30.95 -7.43
C CYS A 215 -23.34 -32.45 -7.69
N LEU A 216 -23.04 -33.29 -6.70
CA LEU A 216 -23.49 -34.67 -6.64
C LEU A 216 -24.95 -34.64 -6.14
N GLY A 217 -25.88 -34.91 -7.03
CA GLY A 217 -27.24 -35.33 -6.65
C GLY A 217 -28.37 -34.38 -7.04
N ALA A 218 -28.59 -34.18 -8.33
CA ALA A 218 -29.95 -34.11 -8.85
C ALA A 218 -30.05 -35.10 -10.02
N ALA A 219 -30.17 -36.38 -9.67
CA ALA A 219 -30.68 -37.39 -10.59
C ALA A 219 -32.17 -37.09 -10.84
N ALA A 220 -32.43 -36.06 -11.64
CA ALA A 220 -33.71 -35.90 -12.30
C ALA A 220 -33.69 -36.86 -13.50
N SER A 221 -34.45 -37.93 -13.34
CA SER A 221 -34.68 -38.96 -14.34
C SER A 221 -35.12 -38.35 -15.68
N TYR A 222 -34.21 -38.34 -16.64
CA TYR A 222 -34.58 -38.35 -18.06
C TYR A 222 -34.20 -39.72 -18.61
N ARG A 223 -35.22 -40.56 -18.79
CA ARG A 223 -35.11 -41.84 -19.49
C ARG A 223 -34.59 -41.58 -20.91
N CYS A 224 -33.38 -42.06 -21.21
CA CYS A 224 -32.94 -42.23 -22.58
C CYS A 224 -33.54 -43.53 -23.13
N PHE A 225 -34.39 -43.43 -24.16
CA PHE A 225 -34.71 -44.54 -25.05
C PHE A 225 -33.82 -44.44 -26.32
N PRO A 226 -33.42 -45.56 -26.92
CA PRO A 226 -32.39 -45.60 -27.98
C PRO A 226 -32.94 -45.17 -29.35
N PRO A 227 -32.06 -44.83 -30.33
CA PRO A 227 -32.47 -44.32 -31.62
C PRO A 227 -32.70 -45.46 -32.63
N ASN A 228 -33.73 -45.37 -33.46
CA ASN A 228 -33.63 -45.83 -34.85
C ASN A 228 -34.72 -45.25 -35.77
N VAL A 229 -34.31 -45.08 -37.03
CA VAL A 229 -35.04 -44.92 -38.31
C VAL A 229 -35.83 -43.63 -38.62
N SER A 230 -35.22 -42.84 -39.53
CA SER A 230 -35.88 -42.03 -40.60
C SER A 230 -36.48 -42.97 -41.68
N PRO A 231 -37.34 -42.55 -42.65
CA PRO A 231 -37.39 -41.22 -43.30
C PRO A 231 -38.79 -40.68 -43.71
N LEU A 232 -38.85 -39.41 -44.16
CA LEU A 232 -39.41 -38.93 -45.45
C LEU A 232 -39.82 -37.42 -45.45
N LEU A 233 -39.16 -36.69 -46.36
CA LEU A 233 -39.63 -35.63 -47.29
C LEU A 233 -40.36 -34.33 -46.84
N LEU A 234 -39.61 -33.20 -46.95
CA LEU A 234 -39.86 -31.91 -47.67
C LEU A 234 -41.08 -30.99 -47.30
N PRO A 235 -41.11 -29.69 -47.72
CA PRO A 235 -40.13 -28.61 -47.49
C PRO A 235 -40.77 -27.22 -47.13
N LEU A 236 -39.90 -26.21 -46.92
CA LEU A 236 -40.08 -24.78 -47.27
C LEU A 236 -40.73 -23.82 -46.23
N ARG A 237 -39.94 -22.90 -45.66
CA ARG A 237 -39.83 -21.48 -46.09
C ARG A 237 -39.02 -20.61 -45.12
N ASP A 238 -38.13 -19.82 -45.72
CA ASP A 238 -37.44 -18.66 -45.18
C ASP A 238 -38.38 -17.59 -44.60
N ARG A 239 -37.95 -16.89 -43.53
CA ARG A 239 -37.55 -15.45 -43.58
C ARG A 239 -37.11 -14.88 -42.22
N PRO A 240 -36.40 -13.72 -42.21
CA PRO A 240 -35.44 -13.35 -41.17
C PRO A 240 -35.93 -12.30 -40.15
N ASN A 241 -35.09 -12.12 -39.13
CA ASN A 241 -35.02 -11.11 -38.05
C ASN A 241 -35.47 -9.67 -38.41
N PRO A 242 -35.87 -8.87 -37.41
CA PRO A 242 -35.09 -7.65 -37.14
C PRO A 242 -34.82 -7.37 -35.65
N GLY A 243 -33.66 -6.74 -35.41
CA GLY A 243 -33.10 -6.38 -34.09
C GLY A 243 -33.76 -5.18 -33.38
N PRO A 244 -33.07 -4.61 -32.37
CA PRO A 244 -33.69 -4.03 -31.17
C PRO A 244 -34.01 -2.53 -31.27
N PRO A 245 -34.91 -1.99 -30.41
CA PRO A 245 -35.06 -0.54 -30.24
C PRO A 245 -34.03 0.08 -29.25
N PRO A 246 -33.71 1.38 -29.39
CA PRO A 246 -32.59 2.11 -28.73
C PRO A 246 -32.92 2.64 -27.32
N PRO A 247 -31.91 3.15 -26.55
CA PRO A 247 -32.08 3.55 -25.15
C PRO A 247 -32.53 5.02 -25.01
N PRO A 248 -33.17 5.41 -23.90
CA PRO A 248 -33.26 6.81 -23.54
C PRO A 248 -31.96 7.30 -22.88
N LEU A 249 -31.32 8.25 -23.56
CA LEU A 249 -30.39 9.23 -23.01
C LEU A 249 -31.10 10.08 -21.95
N PHE A 250 -30.51 10.27 -20.77
CA PHE A 250 -30.52 11.58 -20.11
C PHE A 250 -29.33 11.69 -19.13
N GLN A 251 -28.53 12.74 -19.35
CA GLN A 251 -27.38 13.17 -18.57
C GLN A 251 -27.82 14.07 -17.37
N PRO A 252 -26.96 14.88 -16.71
CA PRO A 252 -26.40 14.56 -15.40
C PRO A 252 -26.64 15.69 -14.35
N TYR A 253 -26.24 15.45 -13.09
CA TYR A 253 -26.04 16.44 -12.00
C TYR A 253 -27.00 17.63 -11.85
N GLN A 254 -27.77 17.65 -10.76
CA GLN A 254 -28.16 18.91 -10.09
C GLN A 254 -27.78 18.88 -8.60
N TRP A 255 -27.04 19.90 -8.21
CA TRP A 255 -26.60 20.22 -6.86
C TRP A 255 -27.80 20.61 -5.98
N GLY A 256 -28.00 19.88 -4.88
CA GLY A 256 -28.85 20.35 -3.78
C GLY A 256 -28.04 21.30 -2.89
N GLY A 257 -28.50 22.56 -2.81
CA GLY A 257 -27.94 23.57 -1.89
C GLY A 257 -28.13 23.22 -0.41
N PRO A 258 -27.41 23.92 0.49
CA PRO A 258 -27.39 23.60 1.92
C PRO A 258 -28.71 23.99 2.62
N PRO A 259 -29.14 23.24 3.66
CA PRO A 259 -30.28 23.63 4.49
C PRO A 259 -29.92 24.80 5.45
N PRO A 260 -30.92 25.56 5.92
CA PRO A 260 -30.73 26.89 6.50
C PRO A 260 -30.25 26.87 7.97
N GLN A 261 -29.62 27.98 8.35
CA GLN A 261 -29.23 28.32 9.72
C GLN A 261 -30.45 28.33 10.63
N GLY A 262 -30.37 27.60 11.74
CA GLY A 262 -31.34 27.61 12.82
C GLY A 262 -30.62 27.85 14.14
N ASP A 263 -30.99 28.94 14.79
CA ASP A 263 -30.46 29.49 16.03
C ASP A 263 -30.45 28.48 17.18
N TRP A 264 -29.27 28.29 17.78
CA TRP A 264 -29.17 27.76 19.15
C TRP A 264 -28.64 28.86 20.06
N THR A 265 -29.60 29.48 20.74
CA THR A 265 -29.43 30.36 21.88
C THR A 265 -28.54 29.74 22.96
N ARG A 266 -27.51 30.51 23.35
CA ARG A 266 -26.59 30.28 24.47
C ARG A 266 -27.28 30.58 25.82
N PRO A 267 -27.07 29.76 26.87
CA PRO A 267 -27.22 30.20 28.26
C PRO A 267 -25.85 30.55 28.91
N PRO A 268 -25.84 31.34 30.00
CA PRO A 268 -24.76 32.27 30.34
C PRO A 268 -23.65 31.69 31.23
N ARG A 269 -22.50 32.37 31.21
CA ARG A 269 -21.41 32.26 32.19
C ARG A 269 -21.84 32.83 33.55
N PRO A 270 -21.19 32.40 34.65
CA PRO A 270 -20.82 33.29 35.73
C PRO A 270 -19.30 33.52 35.75
N GLU A 271 -18.92 34.79 35.75
CA GLU A 271 -17.67 35.30 36.33
C GLU A 271 -17.80 35.17 37.87
N THR A 272 -16.80 35.01 38.74
CA THR A 272 -15.49 35.62 38.93
C THR A 272 -14.86 34.83 40.09
N ASN A 273 -13.55 34.59 40.09
CA ASN A 273 -12.77 34.84 41.31
C ASN A 273 -11.27 34.95 40.98
N ARG A 274 -10.75 36.17 41.17
CA ARG A 274 -9.32 36.46 41.35
C ARG A 274 -8.84 35.74 42.61
N PHE A 275 -7.63 35.19 42.64
CA PHE A 275 -6.67 35.29 43.76
C PHE A 275 -5.34 34.60 43.40
N ARG A 276 -4.25 35.38 43.45
CA ARG A 276 -2.83 35.05 43.73
C ARG A 276 -2.24 36.31 44.39
N PRO A 277 -1.06 36.33 45.06
CA PRO A 277 -0.05 35.28 45.35
C PRO A 277 0.29 35.18 46.88
N PHE A 278 1.10 34.25 47.40
CA PHE A 278 2.59 34.31 47.59
C PHE A 278 3.15 33.00 48.25
N PRO A 279 4.50 32.75 48.23
CA PRO A 279 5.24 31.54 48.69
C PRO A 279 5.79 31.73 50.15
N PRO A 280 6.74 30.97 50.79
CA PRO A 280 7.90 30.11 50.37
C PRO A 280 7.87 28.69 51.01
N SER A 281 8.78 27.70 50.86
CA SER A 281 10.24 27.60 51.08
C SER A 281 10.68 26.12 50.93
N GLY A 282 11.89 25.82 50.43
CA GLY A 282 12.54 24.50 50.57
C GLY A 282 13.56 24.15 49.48
N PRO A 283 14.69 23.47 49.77
CA PRO A 283 16.01 23.87 49.27
C PRO A 283 16.48 23.19 47.98
N ALA A 284 17.49 23.84 47.41
CA ALA A 284 18.25 23.47 46.22
C ALA A 284 18.88 22.08 46.31
N TRP A 285 18.72 21.29 45.24
CA TRP A 285 19.50 20.09 44.99
C TRP A 285 20.48 20.34 43.84
N SER A 286 21.77 20.32 44.18
CA SER A 286 22.88 20.24 43.25
C SER A 286 22.97 18.82 42.66
N PRO A 287 23.41 18.65 41.40
CA PRO A 287 23.51 17.33 40.77
C PRO A 287 24.73 16.56 41.30
N PRO A 288 24.62 15.26 41.59
CA PRO A 288 25.78 14.45 41.92
C PRO A 288 26.31 13.73 40.66
N TYR A 289 27.62 13.85 40.45
CA TYR A 289 28.52 13.00 39.65
C TYR A 289 28.35 12.94 38.12
N GLY A 290 29.40 13.39 37.43
CA GLY A 290 29.63 13.09 36.02
C GLY A 290 29.97 11.60 35.80
N PRO A 291 29.73 11.06 34.60
CA PRO A 291 30.01 9.66 34.31
C PRO A 291 31.53 9.43 34.11
N PRO A 292 32.04 8.23 34.44
CA PRO A 292 33.44 7.89 34.25
C PRO A 292 33.79 7.74 32.77
N GLU A 293 34.97 8.22 32.40
CA GLU A 293 35.62 7.94 31.13
C GLU A 293 35.78 6.42 30.93
N GLY A 294 35.48 5.91 29.72
CA GLY A 294 35.88 4.56 29.33
C GLY A 294 34.79 3.65 28.77
N ARG A 295 34.02 4.08 27.78
CA ARG A 295 33.55 3.19 26.69
C ARG A 295 33.60 3.95 25.39
N ARG A 296 34.64 3.69 24.59
CA ARG A 296 34.68 4.10 23.19
C ARG A 296 33.69 3.20 22.46
N TRP A 297 32.45 3.68 22.31
CA TRP A 297 31.50 3.06 21.39
C TRP A 297 32.14 3.06 19.99
N PRO A 298 32.06 1.96 19.23
CA PRO A 298 32.45 1.99 17.83
C PRO A 298 31.66 3.12 17.14
N ALA A 299 32.32 3.84 16.25
CA ALA A 299 31.66 4.90 15.48
C ALA A 299 30.39 4.34 14.82
N PRO A 300 29.28 5.09 14.78
CA PRO A 300 28.08 4.68 14.05
C PRO A 300 28.51 4.30 12.63
N GLN A 301 28.15 3.09 12.20
CA GLN A 301 28.38 2.70 10.81
C GLN A 301 27.59 3.66 9.92
N PRO A 302 28.11 4.03 8.73
CA PRO A 302 27.39 4.91 7.82
C PRO A 302 26.02 4.32 7.56
N HIS A 303 24.98 5.08 7.91
CA HIS A 303 23.59 4.70 7.69
C HIS A 303 23.39 4.38 6.21
N LEU A 304 22.76 3.25 5.92
CA LEU A 304 22.41 2.86 4.55
C LEU A 304 21.25 3.72 4.07
N GLN A 305 21.56 4.97 3.76
CA GLN A 305 20.66 5.89 3.11
C GLN A 305 20.38 5.36 1.70
N TYR A 306 19.14 5.42 1.24
CA TYR A 306 18.89 5.21 -0.18
C TYR A 306 19.66 6.28 -0.94
N SER A 307 20.59 5.87 -1.79
CA SER A 307 21.38 6.81 -2.58
C SER A 307 20.44 7.68 -3.42
N PRO A 308 20.65 9.00 -3.50
CA PRO A 308 19.78 9.93 -4.22
C PRO A 308 19.93 9.79 -5.74
N SER A 309 19.63 8.61 -6.28
CA SER A 309 19.49 8.39 -7.72
C SER A 309 18.32 9.18 -8.32
N TRP A 310 17.38 9.64 -7.48
CA TRP A 310 16.31 10.55 -7.88
C TRP A 310 16.79 11.98 -8.24
N ALA A 311 18.02 12.36 -7.89
CA ALA A 311 18.62 13.64 -8.27
C ALA A 311 19.33 13.58 -9.64
N ALA A 312 19.63 12.39 -10.15
CA ALA A 312 20.29 12.18 -11.44
C ALA A 312 19.22 11.91 -12.51
N GLY A 313 18.63 12.99 -13.03
CA GLY A 313 17.57 12.96 -14.03
C GLY A 313 17.85 13.86 -15.23
N GLU A 314 19.07 13.85 -15.76
CA GLU A 314 19.38 14.26 -17.14
C GLU A 314 20.13 13.09 -17.79
N GLU A 315 19.40 12.04 -18.18
CA GLU A 315 19.91 11.10 -19.18
C GLU A 315 19.26 11.45 -20.51
N ASP A 316 20.10 11.99 -21.39
CA ASP A 316 19.83 12.42 -22.75
C ASP A 316 19.33 11.23 -23.59
N TRP A 317 18.01 11.12 -23.71
CA TRP A 317 17.37 10.08 -24.51
C TRP A 317 17.55 10.41 -26.00
N THR A 318 18.53 9.75 -26.64
CA THR A 318 18.68 9.78 -28.10
C THR A 318 17.80 8.70 -28.73
N PRO A 319 16.94 9.05 -29.72
CA PRO A 319 16.09 8.08 -30.39
C PRO A 319 16.92 7.18 -31.33
N PRO A 320 16.56 5.89 -31.52
CA PRO A 320 17.29 5.02 -32.44
C PRO A 320 17.11 5.51 -33.88
N GLY A 321 18.24 5.87 -34.50
CA GLY A 321 18.33 6.35 -35.87
C GLY A 321 17.87 5.32 -36.90
N GLY A 322 17.13 5.83 -37.88
CA GLY A 322 16.73 5.11 -39.08
C GLY A 322 17.93 4.70 -39.94
N ARG A 323 17.74 3.57 -40.64
CA ARG A 323 18.66 3.06 -41.65
C ARG A 323 19.02 4.15 -42.65
N HIS A 324 20.30 4.53 -42.70
CA HIS A 324 20.88 5.18 -43.87
C HIS A 324 21.81 4.22 -44.59
N SER A 325 21.46 4.02 -45.86
CA SER A 325 22.16 3.29 -46.90
C SER A 325 23.62 3.72 -47.02
N SER A 326 24.50 2.72 -47.09
CA SER A 326 25.90 2.82 -47.48
C SER A 326 26.05 3.54 -48.82
N ARG A 327 26.89 4.57 -48.88
CA ARG A 327 27.45 5.13 -50.11
C ARG A 327 28.90 4.65 -50.21
N GLU A 328 29.14 3.71 -51.12
CA GLU A 328 30.50 3.37 -51.57
C GLU A 328 31.00 4.47 -52.52
N GLY A 329 32.07 5.15 -52.10
CA GLY A 329 32.81 6.11 -52.90
C GLY A 329 34.07 5.48 -53.46
N TRP A 330 34.18 5.51 -54.78
CA TRP A 330 35.20 4.90 -55.61
C TRP A 330 36.61 5.48 -55.38
N ARG A 331 37.62 4.59 -55.32
CA ARG A 331 39.04 4.94 -55.44
C ARG A 331 39.38 5.13 -56.92
N GLN A 332 39.93 6.29 -57.27
CA GLN A 332 40.60 6.52 -58.56
C GLN A 332 42.04 5.99 -58.49
N ASN A 333 42.38 5.11 -59.45
CA ASN A 333 43.75 4.82 -59.86
C ASN A 333 44.00 5.58 -61.17
N GLY A 334 45.05 6.40 -61.23
CA GLY A 334 45.77 6.64 -62.51
C GLY A 334 46.56 5.38 -62.91
N PRO A 335 47.15 5.26 -64.12
CA PRO A 335 48.03 6.28 -64.70
C PRO A 335 48.07 6.37 -66.26
N LYS A 336 48.87 7.33 -66.79
CA LYS A 336 49.58 7.42 -68.10
C LYS A 336 48.73 7.23 -69.38
N PHE A 337 48.69 8.15 -70.35
CA PHE A 337 49.77 8.83 -71.08
C PHE A 337 49.29 10.22 -71.54
#